data_AF-A0A8C3RDP3-F1
#
_entry.id   AF-A0A8C3RDP3-F1
#
_cell.length_a   1.000
_cell.length_b   1.000
_cell.length_c   1.000
_cell.angle_alpha   90.00
_cell.angle_beta   90.00
_cell.angle_gamma   90.00
#
_symmetry.space_group_name_H-M   'P 1'
#
loop_
_entity.id
_entity.type
_entity.pdbx_description
1 polymer ?
#
loop_
_entity_poly.entity_id
_entity_poly.type
_entity_poly.pdbx_seq_one_letter_code
_entity_poly.pdbx_strand_id
1 'polypeptide(L)'
;MLATLTLFLGLPLALATEPRNCTPLVPVTFDNTTIPQILGQWFYIAGASKYPPHVEEMRAVTFEAFSFFPGSHEDELNITEIIRMNETCVVRNSSKVQVFQQNSTLKHVDDNNVTSVARLIQSDKDLLILNHINIDFPNLSLSARTPNVSKEHMEEFQAHLHCLGFTEEEVFYTSTEHACPLPGGEDSADPQLG
;
A
#
# COMPACT_ATOMS: atom_id res chain seq x y z
N MET A 1 17.34 18.09 -66.30
CA MET A 1 16.16 18.55 -65.54
C MET A 1 16.18 17.87 -64.20
N LEU A 2 16.12 18.69 -63.14
CA LEU A 2 16.16 18.33 -61.73
C LEU A 2 14.95 17.48 -61.31
N ALA A 3 15.14 16.58 -60.35
CA ALA A 3 14.56 16.70 -59.00
C ALA A 3 14.77 15.39 -58.20
N THR A 4 15.75 15.37 -57.31
CA THR A 4 15.85 14.41 -56.20
C THR A 4 15.05 14.99 -55.03
N LEU A 5 13.95 14.34 -54.66
CA LEU A 5 13.10 14.73 -53.53
C LEU A 5 13.53 13.95 -52.28
N THR A 6 14.34 14.57 -51.43
CA THR A 6 14.66 14.04 -50.08
C THR A 6 13.60 14.49 -49.09
N LEU A 7 12.74 13.58 -48.68
CA LEU A 7 11.73 13.81 -47.65
C LEU A 7 12.35 13.57 -46.26
N PHE A 8 12.80 14.63 -45.59
CA PHE A 8 13.16 14.58 -44.16
C PHE A 8 11.86 14.66 -43.34
N LEU A 9 11.35 13.52 -42.88
CA LEU A 9 10.34 13.47 -41.83
C LEU A 9 11.06 13.59 -40.49
N GLY A 10 11.00 14.78 -39.90
CA GLY A 10 11.46 15.01 -38.52
C GLY A 10 10.62 14.22 -37.54
N LEU A 11 11.25 13.32 -36.78
CA LEU A 11 10.66 12.71 -35.60
C LEU A 11 10.41 13.82 -34.58
N PRO A 12 9.17 14.06 -34.11
CA PRO A 12 9.00 14.86 -32.92
C PRO A 12 9.56 14.01 -31.77
N LEU A 13 10.71 14.42 -31.22
CA LEU A 13 11.14 14.00 -29.91
C LEU A 13 10.06 14.46 -28.93
N ALA A 14 9.09 13.59 -28.66
CA ALA A 14 8.24 13.71 -27.50
C ALA A 14 9.15 13.56 -26.28
N LEU A 15 9.76 14.67 -25.87
CA LEU A 15 10.27 14.79 -24.51
C LEU A 15 9.03 14.61 -23.63
N ALA A 16 8.92 13.43 -23.01
CA ALA A 16 8.03 13.25 -21.89
C ALA A 16 8.34 14.40 -20.93
N THR A 17 7.41 15.34 -20.82
CA THR A 17 7.43 16.32 -19.75
C THR A 17 7.28 15.49 -18.48
N GLU A 18 8.38 15.22 -17.78
CA GLU A 18 8.30 14.81 -16.38
C GLU A 18 7.33 15.79 -15.69
N PRO A 19 6.38 15.31 -14.88
CA PRO A 19 5.46 16.20 -14.21
C PRO A 19 6.30 17.17 -13.40
N ARG A 20 6.27 18.45 -13.78
CA ARG A 20 7.23 19.48 -13.31
C ARG A 20 7.16 19.78 -11.81
N ASN A 21 6.37 19.04 -11.04
CA ASN A 21 6.15 19.29 -9.61
C ASN A 21 5.82 18.01 -8.83
N CYS A 22 6.57 16.94 -9.07
CA CYS A 22 6.43 15.73 -8.25
C CYS A 22 7.23 15.83 -6.95
N THR A 23 6.54 15.76 -5.81
CA THR A 23 7.19 15.56 -4.51
C THR A 23 7.75 14.14 -4.47
N PRO A 24 9.06 13.97 -4.23
CA PRO A 24 9.65 12.65 -4.15
C PRO A 24 9.15 11.92 -2.90
N LEU A 25 8.91 10.62 -3.03
CA LEU A 25 8.69 9.75 -1.87
C LEU A 25 9.96 9.77 -1.00
N VAL A 26 9.80 10.11 0.29
CA VAL A 26 10.91 10.13 1.25
C VAL A 26 10.86 8.86 2.10
N PRO A 27 11.78 7.89 1.93
CA PRO A 27 11.80 6.69 2.75
C PRO A 27 12.19 7.01 4.19
N VAL A 28 11.55 6.35 5.15
CA VAL A 28 11.96 6.37 6.56
C VAL A 28 13.26 5.58 6.73
N THR A 29 14.23 6.16 7.43
CA THR A 29 15.38 5.41 7.93
C THR A 29 15.01 4.78 9.26
N PHE A 30 15.14 3.46 9.38
CA PHE A 30 14.72 2.75 10.58
C PHE A 30 15.62 3.08 11.77
N ASP A 31 14.98 3.39 12.89
CA ASP A 31 15.59 3.58 14.19
C ASP A 31 14.89 2.73 15.26
N ASN A 32 15.28 2.92 16.52
CA ASN A 32 14.70 2.19 17.65
C ASN A 32 13.23 2.54 17.94
N THR A 33 12.67 3.56 17.30
CA THR A 33 11.26 3.97 17.46
C THR A 33 10.37 3.52 16.33
N THR A 34 10.95 3.24 15.15
CA THR A 34 10.20 2.96 13.93
C THR A 34 9.34 1.70 14.06
N ILE A 35 9.91 0.59 14.55
CA ILE A 35 9.15 -0.67 14.70
C ILE A 35 8.05 -0.54 15.76
N PRO A 36 8.32 -0.04 16.98
CA PRO A 36 7.26 0.24 17.95
C PRO A 36 6.11 1.10 17.40
N GLN A 37 6.40 2.07 16.53
CA GLN A 37 5.40 2.96 15.93
C GLN A 37 4.48 2.26 14.93
N ILE A 38 4.93 1.19 14.25
CA ILE A 38 4.09 0.47 13.27
C ILE A 38 3.30 -0.68 13.87
N LEU A 39 3.53 -1.06 15.14
CA LEU A 39 2.76 -2.11 15.81
C LEU A 39 1.27 -1.76 15.95
N GLY A 40 0.44 -2.78 16.10
CA GLY A 40 -1.00 -2.65 16.28
C GLY A 40 -1.79 -2.68 14.97
N GLN A 41 -3.06 -2.29 15.06
CA GLN A 41 -4.02 -2.41 13.97
C GLN A 41 -3.89 -1.30 12.92
N TRP A 42 -4.16 -1.67 11.69
CA TRP A 42 -4.22 -0.83 10.50
C TRP A 42 -5.38 -1.26 9.62
N PHE A 43 -5.95 -0.31 8.90
CA PHE A 43 -6.93 -0.52 7.85
C PHE A 43 -6.26 -0.18 6.53
N TYR A 44 -6.22 -1.12 5.58
CA TYR A 44 -5.82 -0.80 4.22
C TYR A 44 -6.88 0.11 3.62
N ILE A 45 -6.47 1.24 3.03
CA ILE A 45 -7.38 2.28 2.54
C ILE A 45 -7.37 2.31 1.01
N ALA A 46 -6.19 2.35 0.43
CA ALA A 46 -6.03 2.47 -1.02
C ALA A 46 -4.66 1.98 -1.48
N GLY A 47 -4.57 1.62 -2.75
CA GLY A 47 -3.28 1.35 -3.38
C GLY A 47 -3.38 1.23 -4.90
N ALA A 48 -2.21 1.26 -5.53
CA ALA A 48 -2.09 1.07 -6.97
C ALA A 48 -0.83 0.24 -7.29
N SER A 49 -0.93 -0.54 -8.37
CA SER A 49 0.13 -1.43 -8.82
C SER A 49 0.11 -1.53 -10.35
N LYS A 50 1.28 -1.60 -10.98
CA LYS A 50 1.37 -2.01 -12.41
C LYS A 50 1.73 -3.49 -12.59
N TYR A 51 1.89 -4.23 -11.49
CA TYR A 51 2.19 -5.65 -11.51
C TYR A 51 0.89 -6.47 -11.63
N PRO A 52 0.65 -7.19 -12.74
CA PRO A 52 -0.67 -7.76 -13.03
C PRO A 52 -1.23 -8.70 -11.94
N PRO A 53 -0.44 -9.62 -11.32
CA PRO A 53 -0.97 -10.46 -10.24
C PRO A 53 -1.49 -9.66 -9.05
N HIS A 54 -0.81 -8.58 -8.68
CA HIS A 54 -1.23 -7.72 -7.58
C HIS A 54 -2.42 -6.83 -7.97
N VAL A 55 -2.55 -6.43 -9.23
CA VAL A 55 -3.76 -5.74 -9.74
C VAL A 55 -5.00 -6.62 -9.59
N GLU A 56 -4.90 -7.90 -9.91
CA GLU A 56 -6.02 -8.84 -9.74
C GLU A 56 -6.38 -9.04 -8.26
N GLU A 57 -5.39 -9.14 -7.38
CA GLU A 57 -5.60 -9.21 -5.94
C GLU A 57 -6.26 -7.94 -5.39
N MET A 58 -5.71 -6.75 -5.69
CA MET A 58 -6.27 -5.47 -5.25
C MET A 58 -7.71 -5.26 -5.72
N ARG A 59 -8.07 -5.77 -6.91
CA ARG A 59 -9.45 -5.71 -7.42
C ARG A 59 -10.40 -6.60 -6.60
N ALA A 60 -9.92 -7.75 -6.12
CA ALA A 60 -10.73 -8.68 -5.34
C ALA A 60 -10.87 -8.23 -3.88
N VAL A 61 -9.90 -7.49 -3.34
CA VAL A 61 -9.92 -7.00 -1.95
C VAL A 61 -10.85 -5.77 -1.84
N THR A 62 -11.97 -5.93 -1.15
CA THR A 62 -12.95 -4.85 -0.91
C THR A 62 -12.87 -4.27 0.50
N PHE A 63 -12.26 -5.00 1.42
CA PHE A 63 -11.95 -4.56 2.79
C PHE A 63 -10.72 -5.30 3.28
N GLU A 64 -9.86 -4.63 4.04
CA GLU A 64 -8.76 -5.27 4.74
C GLU A 64 -8.41 -4.51 6.02
N ALA A 65 -8.29 -5.26 7.11
CA ALA A 65 -7.67 -4.82 8.34
C ALA A 65 -6.59 -5.81 8.73
N PHE A 66 -5.44 -5.32 9.16
CA PHE A 66 -4.34 -6.15 9.61
C PHE A 66 -3.73 -5.60 10.89
N SER A 67 -2.93 -6.40 11.58
CA SER A 67 -2.24 -5.99 12.79
C SER A 67 -0.83 -6.55 12.84
N PHE A 68 0.12 -5.67 13.13
CA PHE A 68 1.51 -6.06 13.38
C PHE A 68 1.72 -6.32 14.88
N PHE A 69 2.33 -7.45 15.18
CA PHE A 69 2.76 -7.82 16.52
C PHE A 69 4.26 -8.12 16.53
N PRO A 70 4.94 -7.94 17.67
CA PRO A 70 6.30 -8.44 17.82
C PRO A 70 6.40 -9.94 17.47
N GLY A 71 7.40 -10.29 16.67
CA GLY A 71 7.74 -11.66 16.32
C GLY A 71 8.52 -12.38 17.43
N SER A 72 9.06 -13.55 17.09
CA SER A 72 9.93 -14.29 18.02
C SER A 72 11.34 -13.70 18.12
N HIS A 73 11.70 -12.85 17.16
CA HIS A 73 12.99 -12.18 17.04
C HIS A 73 12.79 -10.67 16.84
N GLU A 74 13.80 -9.85 17.17
CA GLU A 74 13.72 -8.38 17.06
C GLU A 74 13.54 -7.90 15.61
N ASP A 75 13.99 -8.70 14.65
CA ASP A 75 13.87 -8.46 13.21
C ASP A 75 12.64 -9.14 12.59
N GLU A 76 11.68 -9.59 13.39
CA GLU A 76 10.48 -10.28 12.91
C GLU A 76 9.22 -9.62 13.46
N LEU A 77 8.20 -9.51 12.62
CA LEU A 77 6.84 -9.12 12.98
C LEU A 77 5.88 -10.25 12.59
N ASN A 78 4.96 -10.58 13.49
CA ASN A 78 3.81 -11.41 13.15
C ASN A 78 2.69 -10.52 12.61
N ILE A 79 1.94 -11.04 11.63
CA ILE A 79 0.79 -10.36 11.05
C ILE A 79 -0.44 -11.24 11.20
N THR A 80 -1.53 -10.61 11.63
CA THR A 80 -2.88 -11.13 11.42
C THR A 80 -3.61 -10.26 10.42
N GLU A 81 -4.20 -10.85 9.39
CA GLU A 81 -4.96 -10.15 8.34
C GLU A 81 -6.41 -10.64 8.34
N ILE A 82 -7.33 -9.71 8.15
CA ILE A 82 -8.76 -9.95 8.00
C ILE A 82 -9.19 -9.23 6.74
N ILE A 83 -9.45 -10.02 5.71
CA ILE A 83 -9.61 -9.54 4.35
C ILE A 83 -10.99 -9.94 3.87
N ARG A 84 -11.71 -9.01 3.25
CA ARG A 84 -12.83 -9.35 2.39
C ARG A 84 -12.34 -9.46 0.96
N MET A 85 -12.36 -10.69 0.45
CA MET A 85 -12.08 -10.98 -0.95
C MET A 85 -13.39 -11.33 -1.65
N ASN A 86 -13.82 -10.47 -2.56
CA ASN A 86 -15.15 -10.52 -3.16
C ASN A 86 -16.24 -10.52 -2.07
N GLU A 87 -17.00 -11.62 -1.96
CA GLU A 87 -18.08 -11.76 -0.97
C GLU A 87 -17.68 -12.53 0.29
N THR A 88 -16.43 -12.98 0.39
CA THR A 88 -15.97 -13.90 1.44
C THR A 88 -14.98 -13.22 2.37
N CYS A 89 -15.12 -13.50 3.67
CA CYS A 89 -14.14 -13.12 4.67
C CYS A 89 -13.07 -14.19 4.84
N VAL A 90 -11.81 -13.78 4.74
CA VAL A 90 -10.62 -14.60 4.90
C VAL A 90 -9.82 -14.06 6.08
N VAL A 91 -9.42 -14.95 6.98
CA VAL A 91 -8.58 -14.62 8.14
C VAL A 91 -7.27 -15.36 8.02
N ARG A 92 -6.15 -14.64 8.09
CA ARG A 92 -4.79 -15.17 8.09
C ARG A 92 -4.13 -14.83 9.41
N ASN A 93 -3.79 -15.84 10.21
CA ASN A 93 -3.37 -15.65 11.61
C ASN A 93 -1.86 -15.88 11.85
N SER A 94 -1.07 -16.05 10.79
CA SER A 94 0.28 -16.60 10.92
C SER A 94 1.25 -16.18 9.82
N SER A 95 1.03 -14.99 9.22
CA SER A 95 2.03 -14.44 8.31
C SER A 95 3.14 -13.72 9.09
N LYS A 96 4.31 -13.60 8.47
CA LYS A 96 5.51 -12.97 9.04
C LYS A 96 6.07 -11.91 8.11
N VAL A 97 6.49 -10.80 8.70
CA VAL A 97 7.31 -9.78 8.07
C VAL A 97 8.70 -9.79 8.67
N GLN A 98 9.71 -9.85 7.82
CA GLN A 98 11.11 -9.69 8.18
C GLN A 98 11.50 -8.22 8.08
N VAL A 99 12.19 -7.72 9.10
CA VAL A 99 12.63 -6.33 9.25
C VAL A 99 14.12 -6.25 8.97
N PHE A 100 14.50 -5.54 7.91
CA PHE A 100 15.90 -5.32 7.55
C PHE A 100 16.34 -3.93 7.99
N GLN A 101 16.82 -3.80 9.22
CA GLN A 101 17.29 -2.54 9.81
C GLN A 101 18.31 -1.81 8.93
N GLN A 102 19.30 -2.54 8.40
CA GLN A 102 20.38 -1.97 7.59
C GLN A 102 19.89 -1.29 6.29
N ASN A 103 18.79 -1.79 5.72
CA ASN A 103 18.25 -1.31 4.46
C ASN A 103 16.95 -0.50 4.63
N SER A 104 16.44 -0.41 5.86
CA SER A 104 15.15 0.20 6.19
C SER A 104 14.00 -0.37 5.34
N THR A 105 13.95 -1.70 5.24
CA THR A 105 12.92 -2.40 4.44
C THR A 105 12.20 -3.48 5.25
N LEU A 106 10.95 -3.70 4.88
CA LEU A 106 10.12 -4.81 5.34
C LEU A 106 10.00 -5.84 4.21
N LYS A 107 10.07 -7.12 4.52
CA LYS A 107 9.87 -8.21 3.56
C LYS A 107 8.75 -9.12 4.04
N HIS A 108 7.75 -9.32 3.20
CA HIS A 108 6.67 -10.28 3.38
C HIS A 108 6.81 -11.40 2.33
N VAL A 109 6.48 -12.62 2.72
CA VAL A 109 6.30 -13.75 1.79
C VAL A 109 4.89 -14.26 2.00
N ASP A 110 4.07 -14.21 0.95
CA ASP A 110 2.68 -14.66 1.02
C ASP A 110 2.57 -16.20 1.00
N ASP A 111 1.33 -16.70 1.12
CA ASP A 111 1.03 -18.14 1.10
C ASP A 111 1.40 -18.82 -0.24
N ASN A 112 1.52 -18.04 -1.32
CA ASN A 112 1.93 -18.51 -2.65
C ASN A 112 3.45 -18.41 -2.86
N ASN A 113 4.22 -18.10 -1.80
CA ASN A 113 5.66 -17.91 -1.81
C ASN A 113 6.13 -16.73 -2.69
N VAL A 114 5.24 -15.76 -2.94
CA VAL A 114 5.57 -14.50 -3.59
C VAL A 114 6.20 -13.57 -2.57
N THR A 115 7.40 -13.10 -2.88
CA THR A 115 8.14 -12.18 -2.00
C THR A 115 7.80 -10.75 -2.36
N SER A 116 7.44 -9.96 -1.36
CA SER A 116 7.24 -8.51 -1.45
C SER A 116 8.21 -7.80 -0.51
N VAL A 117 8.93 -6.80 -0.99
CA VAL A 117 9.84 -5.96 -0.19
C VAL A 117 9.38 -4.51 -0.31
N ALA A 118 9.15 -3.86 0.82
CA ALA A 118 8.67 -2.50 0.88
C ALA A 118 9.56 -1.58 1.71
N ARG A 119 9.56 -0.29 1.33
CA ARG A 119 10.05 0.81 2.15
C ARG A 119 8.86 1.53 2.77
N LEU A 120 9.00 1.90 4.03
CA LEU A 120 8.07 2.84 4.68
C LEU A 120 8.35 4.25 4.16
N ILE A 121 7.31 4.98 3.75
CA ILE A 121 7.41 6.37 3.33
C ILE A 121 7.01 7.27 4.48
N GLN A 122 7.79 8.34 4.68
CA GLN A 122 7.55 9.35 5.70
C GLN A 122 6.16 9.99 5.48
N SER A 123 5.34 9.96 6.52
CA SER A 123 3.97 10.46 6.54
C SER A 123 3.52 10.72 7.97
N ASP A 124 2.26 11.11 8.18
CA ASP A 124 1.66 11.22 9.51
C ASP A 124 1.73 9.87 10.26
N LYS A 125 1.91 9.92 11.58
CA LYS A 125 2.09 8.73 12.44
C LYS A 125 0.90 7.75 12.41
N ASP A 126 -0.28 8.25 12.05
CA ASP A 126 -1.50 7.46 11.99
C ASP A 126 -1.74 6.92 10.56
N LEU A 127 -0.77 7.11 9.66
CA LEU A 127 -0.72 6.56 8.31
C LEU A 127 0.47 5.61 8.16
N LEU A 128 0.31 4.66 7.25
CA LEU A 128 1.35 3.71 6.84
C LEU A 128 1.35 3.68 5.32
N ILE A 129 2.36 4.32 4.72
CA ILE A 129 2.55 4.29 3.27
C ILE A 129 3.70 3.35 2.93
N LEU A 130 3.42 2.31 2.14
CA LEU A 130 4.42 1.34 1.72
C LEU A 130 4.69 1.45 0.22
N ASN A 131 5.95 1.65 -0.14
CA ASN A 131 6.43 1.60 -1.52
C ASN A 131 7.14 0.26 -1.76
N HIS A 132 6.57 -0.59 -2.62
CA HIS A 132 7.11 -1.93 -2.88
C HIS A 132 8.17 -1.88 -3.99
N ILE A 133 9.41 -2.27 -3.66
CA ILE A 133 10.62 -1.97 -4.46
C ILE A 133 11.22 -3.18 -5.19
N ASN A 134 10.79 -4.40 -4.88
CA ASN A 134 11.33 -5.62 -5.50
C ASN A 134 10.48 -6.13 -6.67
N ILE A 135 9.60 -5.28 -7.19
CA ILE A 135 8.76 -5.55 -8.34
C ILE A 135 9.19 -4.53 -9.40
N ASP A 136 9.38 -4.96 -10.66
CA ASP A 136 9.80 -4.10 -11.78
C ASP A 136 8.75 -3.01 -12.15
N PHE A 137 7.70 -2.89 -11.34
CA PHE A 137 6.52 -2.08 -11.55
C PHE A 137 6.31 -1.17 -10.34
N PRO A 138 5.98 0.12 -10.54
CA PRO A 138 5.57 1.00 -9.46
C PRO A 138 4.44 0.37 -8.64
N ASN A 139 4.51 0.57 -7.33
CA ASN A 139 3.51 0.07 -6.40
C ASN A 139 3.53 0.88 -5.10
N LEU A 140 2.38 1.40 -4.71
CA LEU A 140 2.24 2.20 -3.50
C LEU A 140 0.91 1.86 -2.83
N SER A 141 0.94 1.68 -1.51
CA SER A 141 -0.25 1.46 -0.70
C SER A 141 -0.32 2.43 0.46
N LEU A 142 -1.54 2.72 0.89
CA LEU A 142 -1.89 3.54 2.05
C LEU A 142 -2.74 2.70 3.00
N SER A 143 -2.29 2.60 4.24
CA SER A 143 -3.09 2.13 5.36
C SER A 143 -3.17 3.22 6.45
N ALA A 144 -4.17 3.14 7.32
CA ALA A 144 -4.37 4.11 8.39
C ALA A 144 -4.85 3.44 9.69
N ARG A 145 -4.68 4.13 10.82
CA ARG A 145 -5.11 3.65 12.15
C ARG A 145 -6.63 3.55 12.30
N THR A 146 -7.36 4.31 11.49
CA THR A 146 -8.82 4.23 11.39
C THR A 146 -9.22 4.10 9.93
N PRO A 147 -10.43 3.61 9.62
CA PRO A 147 -10.89 3.53 8.24
C PRO A 147 -11.08 4.88 7.55
N ASN A 148 -11.08 5.98 8.31
CA ASN A 148 -11.27 7.33 7.79
C ASN A 148 -9.93 8.04 7.68
N VAL A 149 -9.61 8.51 6.47
CA VAL A 149 -8.44 9.34 6.20
C VAL A 149 -8.90 10.78 5.91
N SER A 150 -8.14 11.77 6.40
CA SER A 150 -8.45 13.17 6.12
C SER A 150 -8.35 13.46 4.62
N LYS A 151 -9.08 14.46 4.15
CA LYS A 151 -9.02 14.89 2.75
C LYS A 151 -7.58 15.27 2.34
N GLU A 152 -6.87 16.00 3.19
CA GLU A 152 -5.48 16.43 2.96
C GLU A 152 -4.53 15.24 2.77
N HIS A 153 -4.59 14.26 3.66
CA HIS A 153 -3.73 13.07 3.55
C HIS A 153 -4.07 12.21 2.32
N MET A 154 -5.35 12.14 1.94
CA MET A 154 -5.75 11.44 0.72
C MET A 154 -5.26 12.16 -0.54
N GLU A 155 -5.37 13.49 -0.59
CA GLU A 155 -4.87 14.30 -1.71
C GLU A 155 -3.33 14.19 -1.85
N GLU A 156 -2.60 14.15 -0.73
CA GLU A 156 -1.15 13.90 -0.74
C GLU A 156 -0.81 12.52 -1.31
N PHE A 157 -1.51 11.48 -0.86
CA PHE A 157 -1.32 10.12 -1.37
C PHE A 157 -1.63 10.01 -2.87
N GLN A 158 -2.71 10.64 -3.34
CA GLN A 158 -3.07 10.70 -4.76
C GLN A 158 -2.01 11.45 -5.58
N ALA A 159 -1.43 12.53 -5.04
CA ALA A 159 -0.34 13.24 -5.69
C ALA A 159 0.91 12.34 -5.85
N HIS A 160 1.25 11.54 -4.83
CA HIS A 160 2.32 10.54 -4.94
C HIS A 160 2.04 9.49 -6.02
N LEU A 161 0.81 8.98 -6.10
CA LEU A 161 0.42 8.02 -7.13
C LEU A 161 0.52 8.61 -8.54
N HIS A 162 0.02 9.83 -8.75
CA HIS A 162 0.15 10.54 -10.02
C HIS A 162 1.62 10.70 -10.42
N CYS A 163 2.50 10.97 -9.45
CA CYS A 163 3.94 11.07 -9.68
C CYS A 163 4.63 9.76 -10.06
N LEU A 164 4.07 8.63 -9.62
CA LEU A 164 4.46 7.30 -10.09
C LEU A 164 3.83 6.93 -11.44
N GLY A 165 3.05 7.84 -12.03
CA GLY A 165 2.41 7.69 -13.32
C GLY A 165 1.16 6.81 -13.29
N PHE A 166 0.46 6.76 -12.15
CA PHE A 166 -0.88 6.16 -12.05
C PHE A 166 -1.96 7.17 -12.38
N THR A 167 -3.05 6.71 -12.99
CA THR A 167 -4.30 7.48 -13.11
C THR A 167 -5.26 7.15 -11.97
N GLU A 168 -6.34 7.93 -11.81
CA GLU A 168 -7.34 7.70 -10.77
C GLU A 168 -8.03 6.35 -10.90
N GLU A 169 -8.24 5.86 -12.13
CA GLU A 169 -8.87 4.57 -12.43
C GLU A 169 -7.97 3.38 -12.11
N GLU A 170 -6.67 3.59 -11.93
CA GLU A 170 -5.69 2.57 -11.53
C GLU A 170 -5.56 2.43 -10.01
N VAL A 171 -6.31 3.23 -9.24
CA VAL A 171 -6.31 3.20 -7.78
C VAL A 171 -7.47 2.37 -7.25
N PHE A 172 -7.15 1.39 -6.42
CA PHE A 172 -8.11 0.54 -5.74
C PHE A 172 -8.35 1.06 -4.33
N TYR A 173 -9.62 1.17 -3.93
CA TYR A 173 -10.04 1.63 -2.62
C TYR A 173 -10.84 0.54 -1.93
N THR A 174 -10.70 0.46 -0.61
CA THR A 174 -11.49 -0.42 0.25
C THR A 174 -12.58 0.37 0.98
N SER A 175 -13.56 -0.34 1.53
CA SER A 175 -14.68 0.24 2.26
C SER A 175 -15.05 -0.59 3.48
N THR A 176 -15.59 0.06 4.52
CA THR A 176 -16.13 -0.61 5.70
C THR A 176 -17.60 -1.01 5.56
N GLU A 177 -18.28 -0.67 4.47
CA GLU A 177 -19.71 -0.95 4.26
C GLU A 177 -20.05 -2.44 4.38
N HIS A 178 -19.15 -3.30 3.92
CA HIS A 178 -19.26 -4.75 4.02
C HIS A 178 -18.06 -5.35 4.76
N ALA A 179 -17.52 -4.64 5.76
CA ALA A 179 -16.34 -5.10 6.50
C ALA A 179 -16.53 -6.50 7.09
N CYS A 180 -15.44 -7.26 7.15
CA CYS A 180 -15.40 -8.50 7.89
C CYS A 180 -15.41 -8.24 9.40
N PRO A 181 -15.98 -9.14 10.21
CA PRO A 181 -15.96 -9.00 11.67
C PRO A 181 -14.53 -8.94 12.20
N LEU A 182 -14.25 -7.94 13.03
CA LEU A 182 -12.96 -7.78 13.69
C LEU A 182 -12.94 -8.53 15.04
N PRO A 183 -11.83 -9.14 15.45
CA PRO A 183 -11.70 -9.80 16.73
C PRO A 183 -11.89 -8.79 17.87
N GLY A 184 -12.76 -9.13 18.82
CA GLY A 184 -13.17 -8.24 19.91
C GLY A 184 -14.36 -7.33 19.60
N GLY A 185 -14.94 -7.43 18.41
CA GLY A 185 -16.20 -6.78 18.03
C GLY A 185 -17.41 -7.69 18.22
N GLU A 186 -17.77 -7.97 19.48
CA GLU A 186 -19.13 -8.40 19.85
C GLU A 186 -19.65 -7.41 20.90
N ASP A 187 -20.72 -6.69 20.55
CA ASP A 187 -21.70 -6.06 21.42
C ASP A 187 -21.19 -5.38 22.70
N SER A 188 -20.91 -4.08 22.57
CA SER A 188 -21.29 -3.13 23.63
C SER A 188 -22.82 -2.97 23.66
N ALA A 189 -23.55 -4.08 23.77
CA ALA A 189 -24.91 -4.07 24.24
C ALA A 189 -24.84 -3.96 25.76
N ASP A 190 -24.93 -2.72 26.24
CA ASP A 190 -25.21 -2.41 27.64
C ASP A 190 -26.44 -3.20 28.11
N PRO A 191 -26.33 -4.14 29.06
CA PRO A 191 -27.50 -4.77 29.64
C PRO A 191 -28.08 -3.83 30.71
N GLN A 192 -28.77 -2.77 30.29
CA GLN A 192 -29.57 -1.90 31.16
C GLN A 192 -30.84 -1.44 30.43
N LEU A 193 -31.92 -2.22 30.54
CA LEU A 193 -33.25 -1.83 31.05
C LEU A 193 -34.34 -2.78 30.51
N GLY A 194 -34.93 -3.56 31.42
CA GLY A 194 -36.11 -4.40 31.21
C GLY A 194 -36.37 -5.27 32.43
#